data_AF-A0A935EEZ8-F1
#
_entry.id   AF-A0A935EEZ8-F1
#
_cell.length_a   1.000
_cell.length_b   1.000
_cell.length_c   1.000
_cell.angle_alpha   90.00
_cell.angle_beta   90.00
_cell.angle_gamma   90.00
#
_symmetry.space_group_name_H-M   'P 1'
#
loop_
_entity.id
_entity.type
_entity.pdbx_description
1 polymer ?
#
loop_
_entity_poly.entity_id
_entity_poly.type
_entity_poly.pdbx_seq_one_letter_code
_entity_poly.pdbx_strand_id
1 'polypeptide(L)'
;MKRLVFCFDGTWNKLSTNCPTNVVLVAEMVAPIAKGGVPQIVYYDEGIGTAKSEHFMGGAFGKGMMTNIREAYRFLLFNYEPGDQIYAFGFSRGAYTARSFLGFIRHAGILDVDSAEQIDQAIAIYKGAFMPYHRARPC
;
A
#
# COMPACT_ATOMS: atom_id res chain seq x y z
N MET A 1 3.25 -21.20 0.32
CA MET A 1 2.10 -20.42 0.82
C MET A 1 2.48 -19.71 2.10
N LYS A 2 2.50 -18.38 2.03
CA LYS A 2 2.75 -17.45 3.14
C LYS A 2 1.68 -16.35 3.14
N ARG A 3 1.70 -15.53 4.18
CA ARG A 3 0.80 -14.37 4.33
C ARG A 3 1.61 -13.10 4.25
N LEU A 4 1.24 -12.22 3.32
CA LEU A 4 1.80 -10.87 3.23
C LEU A 4 0.81 -9.91 3.87
N VAL A 5 1.23 -9.25 4.95
CA VAL A 5 0.39 -8.35 5.74
C VAL A 5 0.87 -6.92 5.53
N PHE A 6 0.06 -6.12 4.86
CA PHE A 6 0.33 -4.71 4.57
C PHE A 6 -0.40 -3.82 5.58
N CYS A 7 0.34 -3.01 6.30
CA CYS A 7 -0.16 -2.11 7.34
C CYS A 7 0.14 -0.66 6.94
N PHE A 8 -0.90 0.08 6.54
CA PHE A 8 -0.80 1.48 6.13
C PHE A 8 -1.34 2.39 7.23
N ASP A 9 -0.46 3.05 7.99
CA ASP A 9 -0.90 3.94 9.06
C ASP A 9 -1.36 5.32 8.53
N GLY A 10 -2.10 6.02 9.36
CA GLY A 10 -2.41 7.43 9.17
C GLY A 10 -1.14 8.27 9.28
N THR A 11 -1.11 9.34 8.50
CA THR A 11 -0.14 10.45 8.58
C THR A 11 0.20 10.91 10.00
N TRP A 12 1.46 11.28 10.20
CA TRP A 12 2.03 11.79 11.46
C TRP A 12 2.16 10.75 12.60
N ASN A 13 1.90 9.48 12.32
CA ASN A 13 2.17 8.41 13.27
C ASN A 13 3.54 7.79 12.99
N LYS A 14 4.25 7.41 14.05
CA LYS A 14 5.52 6.69 13.98
C LYS A 14 5.44 5.48 14.89
N LEU A 15 6.22 4.45 14.62
CA LEU A 15 6.36 3.30 15.54
C LEU A 15 6.85 3.73 16.94
N SER A 16 7.44 4.93 17.06
CA SER A 16 8.01 5.48 18.29
C SER A 16 7.10 6.46 19.06
N THR A 17 5.80 6.57 18.72
CA THR A 17 4.90 7.44 19.50
C THR A 17 4.42 6.75 20.77
N ASN A 18 4.32 7.50 21.89
CA ASN A 18 3.78 6.98 23.17
C ASN A 18 2.31 6.53 23.10
N CYS A 19 1.64 6.81 21.98
CA CYS A 19 0.28 6.35 21.68
C CYS A 19 0.32 5.64 20.32
N PRO A 20 0.51 4.32 20.26
CA PRO A 20 0.50 3.57 19.01
C PRO A 20 -0.92 3.52 18.41
N THR A 21 -1.01 3.54 17.09
CA THR A 21 -2.30 3.32 16.41
C THR A 21 -2.67 1.84 16.41
N ASN A 22 -3.94 1.53 16.13
CA ASN A 22 -4.35 0.14 15.91
C ASN A 22 -3.60 -0.52 14.75
N VAL A 23 -3.10 0.25 13.77
CA VAL A 23 -2.30 -0.30 12.66
C VAL A 23 -0.91 -0.71 13.14
N VAL A 24 -0.27 0.11 13.99
CA VAL A 24 0.98 -0.25 14.68
C VAL A 24 0.78 -1.51 15.51
N LEU A 25 -0.27 -1.54 16.35
CA LEU A 25 -0.56 -2.70 17.19
C LEU A 25 -0.77 -3.97 16.36
N VAL A 26 -1.49 -3.90 15.23
CA VAL A 26 -1.62 -5.04 14.32
C VAL A 26 -0.27 -5.46 13.77
N ALA A 27 0.56 -4.54 13.29
CA ALA A 27 1.87 -4.86 12.73
C ALA A 27 2.79 -5.54 13.76
N GLU A 28 2.79 -5.08 15.00
CA GLU A 28 3.57 -5.65 16.11
C GLU A 28 3.02 -7.01 16.60
N MET A 29 1.71 -7.24 16.48
CA MET A 29 1.06 -8.47 16.93
C MET A 29 1.08 -9.61 15.90
N VAL A 30 1.45 -9.34 14.64
CA VAL A 30 1.59 -10.40 13.63
C VAL A 30 2.82 -11.25 13.96
N ALA A 31 2.58 -12.46 14.45
CA ALA A 31 3.64 -13.43 14.68
C ALA A 31 4.35 -13.79 13.35
N PRO A 32 5.69 -13.95 13.31
CA PRO A 32 6.40 -14.34 12.09
C PRO A 32 5.93 -15.68 11.50
N ILE A 33 5.38 -16.56 12.33
CA ILE A 33 4.79 -17.83 11.94
C ILE A 33 3.39 -17.93 12.57
N ALA A 34 2.36 -18.11 11.73
CA ALA A 34 0.99 -18.30 12.18
C ALA A 34 0.79 -19.68 12.83
N LYS A 35 -0.34 -19.85 13.52
CA LYS A 35 -0.82 -21.20 13.90
C LYS A 35 -0.91 -22.08 12.65
N GLY A 36 -0.28 -23.25 12.70
CA GLY A 36 -0.16 -24.18 11.57
C GLY A 36 1.11 -24.01 10.73
N GLY A 37 2.09 -23.20 11.17
CA GLY A 37 3.41 -23.13 10.53
C GLY A 37 3.48 -22.24 9.29
N VAL A 38 2.44 -21.43 9.02
CA VAL A 38 2.39 -20.56 7.83
C VAL A 38 3.24 -19.30 8.07
N PRO A 39 4.28 -19.03 7.26
CA PRO A 39 5.08 -17.81 7.40
C PRO A 39 4.24 -16.56 7.17
N GLN A 40 4.52 -15.50 7.92
CA GLN A 40 3.87 -14.19 7.78
C GLN A 40 4.94 -13.10 7.65
N ILE A 41 4.83 -12.28 6.60
CA ILE A 41 5.75 -11.17 6.34
C ILE A 41 4.96 -9.88 6.40
N VAL A 42 5.43 -8.93 7.22
CA VAL A 42 4.77 -7.65 7.43
C VAL A 42 5.46 -6.56 6.63
N TYR A 43 4.67 -5.79 5.89
CA TYR A 43 5.04 -4.49 5.34
C TYR A 43 4.32 -3.40 6.14
N TYR A 44 5.07 -2.44 6.68
CA TYR A 44 4.50 -1.35 7.45
C TYR A 44 4.90 0.01 6.85
N ASP A 45 3.90 0.84 6.60
CA ASP A 45 4.03 2.20 6.08
C ASP A 45 3.54 3.20 7.14
N GLU A 46 4.41 4.11 7.57
CA GLU A 46 4.12 5.15 8.57
C GLU A 46 3.17 6.26 8.04
N GLY A 47 2.74 6.18 6.78
CA GLY A 47 1.92 7.20 6.14
C GLY A 47 2.72 8.43 5.67
N ILE A 48 2.00 9.35 5.02
CA ILE A 48 2.57 10.56 4.39
C ILE A 48 2.90 11.60 5.47
N GLY A 49 4.09 12.21 5.41
CA GLY A 49 4.48 13.34 6.27
C GLY A 49 5.42 13.00 7.46
N THR A 50 5.96 11.79 7.55
CA THR A 50 7.01 11.46 8.55
C THR A 50 8.41 11.93 8.14
N ALA A 51 8.63 12.25 6.86
CA ALA A 51 9.77 13.03 6.39
C ALA A 51 9.53 14.53 6.69
N LYS A 52 10.54 15.19 7.27
CA LYS A 52 10.52 16.50 7.97
C LYS A 52 9.93 17.73 7.25
N SER A 53 9.21 17.66 6.13
CA SER A 53 8.84 18.86 5.36
C SER A 53 7.64 18.79 4.42
N GLU A 54 6.58 18.01 4.70
CA GLU A 54 5.35 18.08 3.88
C GLU A 54 4.13 18.52 4.70
N HIS A 55 4.08 19.82 4.98
CA HIS A 55 2.87 20.49 5.45
C HIS A 55 1.85 20.62 4.30
N PHE A 56 0.70 19.98 4.50
CA PHE A 56 -0.64 20.34 4.02
C PHE A 56 -0.76 21.14 2.69
N MET A 57 -0.62 20.46 1.56
CA MET A 57 -1.21 20.90 0.29
C MET A 57 -1.75 19.67 -0.46
N GLY A 58 -3.04 19.67 -0.82
CA GLY A 58 -3.74 18.53 -1.44
C GLY A 58 -3.09 17.96 -2.72
N GLY A 59 -2.20 18.72 -3.38
CA GLY A 59 -1.41 18.24 -4.52
C GLY A 59 -0.20 17.36 -4.14
N ALA A 60 0.50 17.67 -3.04
CA ALA A 60 1.58 16.82 -2.52
C ALA A 60 1.02 15.50 -1.95
N PHE A 61 -0.19 15.56 -1.38
CA PHE A 61 -0.90 14.41 -0.82
C PHE A 61 -1.10 13.27 -1.83
N GLY A 62 -1.60 13.58 -3.04
CA GLY A 62 -1.78 12.57 -4.08
C GLY A 62 -0.47 11.99 -4.61
N LYS A 63 0.62 12.79 -4.61
CA LYS A 63 1.95 12.35 -5.06
C LYS A 63 2.60 11.43 -4.03
N GLY A 64 2.59 11.80 -2.75
CA GLY A 64 3.12 10.97 -1.66
C GLY A 64 2.41 9.63 -1.55
N MET A 65 1.09 9.61 -1.68
CA MET A 65 0.31 8.38 -1.64
C MET A 65 0.65 7.39 -2.77
N MET A 66 0.86 7.89 -3.99
CA MET A 66 1.27 7.01 -5.10
C MET A 66 2.66 6.44 -4.89
N THR A 67 3.55 7.17 -4.22
CA THR A 67 4.84 6.63 -3.79
C THR A 67 4.65 5.48 -2.82
N ASN A 68 3.79 5.61 -1.81
CA ASN A 68 3.53 4.53 -0.85
C ASN A 68 2.93 3.29 -1.54
N ILE A 69 2.01 3.48 -2.50
CA ILE A 69 1.47 2.35 -3.28
C ILE A 69 2.55 1.69 -4.14
N ARG A 70 3.42 2.48 -4.78
CA ARG A 70 4.55 1.96 -5.56
C ARG A 70 5.45 1.09 -4.70
N GLU A 71 5.87 1.59 -3.54
CA GLU A 71 6.78 0.86 -2.66
C GLU A 71 6.14 -0.40 -2.08
N ALA A 72 4.87 -0.33 -1.66
CA ALA A 72 4.13 -1.51 -1.22
C ALA A 72 3.95 -2.54 -2.34
N TYR A 73 3.68 -2.10 -3.57
CA TYR A 73 3.55 -2.99 -4.72
C TYR A 73 4.90 -3.62 -5.12
N ARG A 74 5.98 -2.85 -5.05
CA ARG A 74 7.33 -3.38 -5.24
C ARG A 74 7.66 -4.45 -4.21
N PHE A 75 7.34 -4.19 -2.95
CA PHE A 75 7.49 -5.19 -1.89
C PHE A 75 6.65 -6.44 -2.18
N LEU A 76 5.38 -6.27 -2.58
CA LEU A 76 4.52 -7.39 -2.98
C LEU A 76 5.17 -8.21 -4.09
N LEU A 77 5.60 -7.56 -5.17
CA LEU A 77 6.19 -8.20 -6.35
C LEU A 77 7.41 -9.05 -6.01
N PHE A 78 8.30 -8.58 -5.13
CA PHE A 78 9.49 -9.35 -4.74
C PHE A 78 9.24 -10.47 -3.72
N ASN A 79 8.09 -10.46 -3.03
CA ASN A 79 7.81 -11.43 -1.97
C ASN A 79 6.68 -12.38 -2.30
N TYR A 80 5.82 -12.07 -3.28
CA TYR A 80 4.65 -12.88 -3.59
C TYR A 80 5.02 -14.14 -4.38
N GLU A 81 4.48 -15.27 -3.95
CA GLU A 81 4.43 -16.51 -4.72
C GLU A 81 2.96 -16.88 -5.00
N PRO A 82 2.65 -17.54 -6.12
CA PRO A 82 1.30 -18.01 -6.41
C PRO A 82 0.71 -18.82 -5.25
N GLY A 83 -0.47 -18.40 -4.80
CA GLY A 83 -1.19 -19.02 -3.68
C GLY A 83 -0.97 -18.34 -2.32
N ASP A 84 -0.11 -17.32 -2.25
CA ASP A 84 0.04 -16.51 -1.04
C ASP A 84 -1.20 -15.66 -0.75
N GLN A 85 -1.42 -15.39 0.54
CA GLN A 85 -2.56 -14.61 1.01
C GLN A 85 -2.13 -13.18 1.29
N ILE A 86 -2.91 -12.21 0.79
CA ILE A 86 -2.65 -10.78 0.99
C ILE A 86 -3.68 -10.22 1.98
N TYR A 87 -3.19 -9.63 3.06
CA TYR A 87 -3.99 -8.91 4.05
C TYR A 87 -3.58 -7.45 4.02
N ALA A 88 -4.55 -6.53 4.05
CA ALA A 88 -4.27 -5.10 4.12
C ALA A 88 -5.08 -4.44 5.23
N PHE A 89 -4.39 -3.69 6.08
CA PHE A 89 -4.96 -2.90 7.16
C PHE A 89 -4.61 -1.44 6.92
N GLY A 90 -5.53 -0.53 7.22
CA GLY A 90 -5.21 0.87 7.19
C GLY A 90 -6.14 1.74 8.03
N PHE A 91 -5.61 2.88 8.46
CA PHE A 91 -6.32 3.83 9.31
C PHE A 91 -6.31 5.25 8.73
N SER A 92 -7.45 5.95 8.79
CA SER A 92 -7.61 7.30 8.26
C SER A 92 -7.13 7.39 6.79
N ARG A 93 -6.07 8.17 6.50
CA ARG A 93 -5.45 8.24 5.18
C ARG A 93 -4.83 6.91 4.72
N GLY A 94 -4.26 6.15 5.65
CA GLY A 94 -3.75 4.80 5.36
C GLY A 94 -4.86 3.83 4.93
N ALA A 95 -6.10 4.00 5.38
CA ALA A 95 -7.23 3.21 4.90
C ALA A 95 -7.53 3.48 3.42
N TYR A 96 -7.39 4.74 2.99
CA TYR A 96 -7.51 5.10 1.58
C TYR A 96 -6.36 4.49 0.77
N THR A 97 -5.11 4.58 1.25
CA THR A 97 -3.94 3.93 0.63
C THR A 97 -4.12 2.42 0.50
N ALA A 98 -4.59 1.74 1.55
CA ALA A 98 -4.85 0.30 1.55
C ALA A 98 -5.89 -0.09 0.48
N ARG A 99 -6.98 0.67 0.37
CA ARG A 99 -8.00 0.45 -0.66
C ARG A 99 -7.48 0.69 -2.07
N SER A 100 -6.71 1.76 -2.28
CA SER A 100 -6.10 2.04 -3.57
C SER A 100 -5.04 1.01 -3.95
N PHE A 101 -4.26 0.51 -2.99
CA PHE A 101 -3.29 -0.57 -3.19
C PHE A 101 -3.97 -1.87 -3.64
N LEU A 102 -5.01 -2.32 -2.94
CA LEU A 102 -5.80 -3.49 -3.36
C LEU A 102 -6.52 -3.26 -4.70
N GLY A 103 -7.00 -2.04 -4.94
CA GLY A 103 -7.58 -1.64 -6.23
C GLY A 103 -6.57 -1.70 -7.36
N PHE A 104 -5.32 -1.32 -7.11
CA PHE A 104 -4.23 -1.39 -8.07
C PHE A 104 -3.85 -2.85 -8.37
N ILE A 105 -3.71 -3.70 -7.35
CA ILE A 105 -3.49 -5.15 -7.53
C ILE A 105 -4.61 -5.77 -8.38
N ARG A 106 -5.87 -5.41 -8.11
CA ARG A 106 -7.02 -5.91 -8.89
C ARG A 106 -6.96 -5.46 -10.35
N HIS A 107 -6.44 -4.27 -10.62
CA HIS A 107 -6.38 -3.69 -11.96
C HIS A 107 -5.19 -4.19 -12.76
N ALA A 108 -3.99 -4.19 -12.18
CA ALA A 108 -2.73 -4.53 -12.83
C ALA A 108 -2.36 -6.02 -12.70
N GLY A 109 -3.01 -6.76 -11.79
CA GLY A 109 -2.51 -8.05 -11.35
C GLY A 109 -1.25 -7.90 -10.49
N ILE A 110 -0.51 -9.00 -10.33
CA ILE A 110 0.84 -9.01 -9.76
C ILE A 110 1.79 -9.28 -10.93
N LEU A 111 2.61 -8.30 -11.29
CA LEU A 111 3.60 -8.45 -12.36
C LEU A 111 4.68 -9.45 -11.96
N ASP A 112 5.29 -10.09 -12.96
CA ASP A 112 6.49 -10.89 -12.76
C ASP A 112 7.66 -10.02 -12.31
N VAL A 113 8.58 -10.63 -11.56
CA VAL A 113 9.76 -9.95 -11.03
C VAL A 113 10.61 -9.31 -12.14
N ASP A 114 10.66 -9.96 -13.30
CA ASP A 114 11.38 -9.49 -14.49
C ASP A 114 10.74 -8.26 -15.16
N SER A 115 9.54 -7.88 -14.73
CA SER A 115 8.80 -6.70 -15.22
C SER A 115 8.70 -5.60 -14.15
N ALA A 116 9.55 -5.62 -13.12
CA ALA A 116 9.55 -4.63 -12.03
C ALA A 116 9.72 -3.18 -12.53
N GLU A 117 10.38 -2.97 -13.66
CA GLU A 117 10.54 -1.67 -14.32
C GLU A 117 9.21 -1.10 -14.86
N GLN A 118 8.20 -1.95 -15.07
CA GLN A 118 6.90 -1.57 -15.60
C GLN A 118 5.93 -1.09 -14.52
N ILE A 119 6.31 -1.14 -13.23
CA ILE A 119 5.45 -0.69 -12.11
C ILE A 119 4.98 0.75 -12.33
N ASP A 120 5.88 1.65 -12.75
CA ASP A 120 5.53 3.05 -12.99
C ASP A 120 4.51 3.23 -14.14
N GLN A 121 4.66 2.44 -15.20
CA GLN A 121 3.74 2.44 -16.32
C GLN A 121 2.36 1.91 -15.89
N ALA A 122 2.33 0.82 -15.12
CA ALA A 122 1.09 0.28 -14.58
C ALA A 122 0.37 1.28 -13.66
N ILE A 123 1.10 1.99 -12.80
CA ILE A 123 0.54 3.06 -11.96
C ILE A 123 -0.02 4.19 -12.83
N ALA A 124 0.67 4.59 -13.90
CA ALA A 124 0.19 5.64 -14.80
C ALA A 124 -1.15 5.24 -15.46
N ILE A 125 -1.26 4.00 -15.92
CA ILE A 125 -2.51 3.46 -16.49
C ILE A 125 -3.63 3.44 -15.44
N TYR A 126 -3.35 2.94 -14.24
CA TYR A 126 -4.31 2.90 -13.14
C TYR A 126 -4.85 4.30 -12.78
N LYS A 127 -3.99 5.32 -12.73
CA LYS A 127 -4.39 6.71 -12.51
C LYS A 127 -5.24 7.27 -13.64
N GLY A 128 -4.94 6.90 -14.89
CA GLY A 128 -5.74 7.27 -16.06
C GLY A 128 -7.14 6.66 -16.04
N ALA A 129 -7.26 5.41 -15.60
CA ALA A 129 -8.55 4.75 -15.38
C ALA A 129 -9.36 5.39 -14.22
N PHE A 130 -8.66 6.04 -13.28
CA PHE A 130 -9.26 6.74 -12.13
C PHE A 130 -9.55 8.23 -12.39
N MET A 131 -9.27 8.77 -13.60
CA MET A 131 -9.74 10.11 -13.95
C MET A 131 -11.28 10.11 -13.94
N PRO A 132 -11.92 11.05 -13.22
CA PRO A 132 -13.37 11.07 -13.12
C PRO A 132 -13.98 11.21 -14.52
N TYR A 133 -15.14 10.57 -14.67
CA TYR A 133 -16.06 10.62 -15.80
C TYR A 133 -16.58 12.05 -16.06
N HIS A 134 -15.67 12.99 -16.35
CA HIS A 134 -15.93 14.38 -16.69
C HIS A 134 -15.15 14.79 -17.96
N ARG A 135 -15.04 13.86 -18.92
CA ARG A 135 -15.08 14.26 -20.32
C ARG A 135 -16.29 13.60 -20.95
N ALA A 136 -17.25 14.45 -21.30
CA ALA A 136 -18.37 14.12 -22.16
C ALA A 136 -17.86 13.28 -23.34
N ARG A 137 -18.46 12.11 -23.53
CA ARG A 137 -18.35 11.41 -24.82
C ARG A 137 -19.00 12.32 -25.85
N PRO A 138 -18.31 12.75 -26.92
CA PRO A 138 -18.99 13.26 -28.10
C PRO A 138 -19.93 12.14 -28.59
N CYS A 139 -21.15 12.53 -28.92
CA CYS A 139 -22.15 11.68 -29.56
C CYS A 139 -21.60 11.03 -30.83
#